data_AF-A0A1W1CU00-F1
#
_entry.id   AF-A0A1W1CU00-F1
#
_cell.length_a   1.000
_cell.length_b   1.000
_cell.length_c   1.000
_cell.angle_alpha   90.00
_cell.angle_beta   90.00
_cell.angle_gamma   90.00
#
_symmetry.space_group_name_H-M   'P 1'
#
loop_
_entity.id
_entity.type
_entity.pdbx_description
1 polymer ?
#
loop_
_entity_poly.entity_id
_entity_poly.type
_entity_poly.pdbx_seq_one_letter_code
_entity_poly.pdbx_strand_id
1 'polypeptide(L)'
;MKKADDKLIVKKDLTFEGASTYQDLTNGVIELAGNFYQKGVETTYGWGNYSTKDSVKSVSNNAYSFYPTENNHISSFYPTENFKVILNGKSLQRVSFESPDSSRFMNLEIVNDDVIFDLDAGKKVSVIDGLYLDESLYNSTYKDNEFITYGRYRDIHKTYMPLTRGLHLIALPIKASLDENQIKTIFSDVNISYVLKYDFDNSQWQGFSNSSVVSKKMTDAKVETLTNLDAGDGIFVDIEGDVELKFPRDNGYKFADKVNIESLASGWHLLGTNRLVKLDKLLNDNSEIKLIWRYKDSKWSFLSNDSEIKEEYRRREIPQSEDTNATNSGFWVYVN
;
A
#
# COMPACT_ATOMS: atom_id res chain seq x y z
N MET A 1 -21.18 -4.62 19.78
CA MET A 1 -20.06 -4.03 20.53
C MET A 1 -20.64 -2.87 21.30
N LYS A 2 -20.44 -2.81 22.61
CA LYS A 2 -21.11 -1.83 23.49
C LYS A 2 -20.15 -1.17 24.49
N LYS A 3 -18.87 -1.55 24.48
CA LYS A 3 -17.86 -1.02 25.39
C LYS A 3 -16.60 -0.63 24.63
N ALA A 4 -15.86 0.32 25.19
CA ALA A 4 -14.45 0.49 24.90
C ALA A 4 -13.75 -0.88 25.04
N ASP A 5 -12.92 -1.25 24.07
CA ASP A 5 -12.10 -2.48 24.02
C ASP A 5 -12.74 -3.77 23.45
N ASP A 6 -13.98 -3.74 22.96
CA ASP A 6 -14.58 -4.92 22.30
C ASP A 6 -13.85 -5.24 20.97
N LYS A 7 -13.43 -6.51 20.76
CA LYS A 7 -12.91 -7.00 19.48
C LYS A 7 -13.88 -7.97 18.80
N LEU A 8 -14.29 -7.65 17.58
CA LEU A 8 -15.10 -8.51 16.71
C LEU A 8 -14.23 -9.06 15.58
N ILE A 9 -14.10 -10.38 15.48
CA ILE A 9 -13.39 -11.05 14.37
C ILE A 9 -14.41 -11.73 13.48
N VAL A 10 -14.47 -11.33 12.21
CA VAL A 10 -15.41 -11.85 11.22
C VAL A 10 -14.63 -12.52 10.08
N LYS A 11 -14.79 -13.84 9.97
CA LYS A 11 -14.07 -14.66 8.97
C LYS A 11 -14.70 -14.62 7.56
N LYS A 12 -15.88 -14.02 7.44
CA LYS A 12 -16.68 -13.91 6.21
C LYS A 12 -17.21 -12.49 6.11
N ASP A 13 -18.26 -12.28 5.34
CA ASP A 13 -18.87 -10.97 5.14
C ASP A 13 -19.55 -10.47 6.42
N LEU A 14 -19.45 -9.16 6.65
CA LEU A 14 -20.12 -8.44 7.73
C LEU A 14 -21.11 -7.46 7.12
N THR A 15 -22.38 -7.64 7.47
CA THR A 15 -23.44 -6.68 7.14
C THR A 15 -24.02 -6.10 8.41
N PHE A 16 -24.04 -4.78 8.51
CA PHE A 16 -24.81 -4.06 9.51
C PHE A 16 -26.12 -3.57 8.88
N GLU A 17 -27.24 -3.96 9.48
CA GLU A 17 -28.57 -3.49 9.09
C GLU A 17 -29.01 -2.39 10.04
N GLY A 18 -28.88 -1.13 9.59
CA GLY A 18 -29.23 0.06 10.36
C GLY A 18 -28.02 0.95 10.67
N ALA A 19 -28.27 2.24 10.88
CA ALA A 19 -27.23 3.23 11.15
C ALA A 19 -26.56 3.00 12.52
N SER A 20 -25.24 3.12 12.58
CA SER A 20 -24.54 3.25 13.87
C SER A 20 -24.82 4.62 14.47
N THR A 21 -25.26 4.70 15.73
CA THR A 21 -25.45 6.00 16.38
C THR A 21 -24.12 6.60 16.83
N TYR A 22 -24.07 7.92 16.88
CA TYR A 22 -22.93 8.69 17.36
C TYR A 22 -22.61 8.27 18.81
N GLN A 23 -21.37 7.84 19.08
CA GLN A 23 -20.83 7.36 20.38
C GLN A 23 -20.97 5.87 20.72
N ASP A 24 -21.61 5.04 19.88
CA ASP A 24 -21.69 3.59 20.16
C ASP A 24 -20.41 2.80 19.79
N LEU A 25 -19.63 3.35 18.86
CA LEU A 25 -18.41 2.75 18.31
C LEU A 25 -17.21 3.65 18.64
N THR A 26 -16.68 3.53 19.86
CA THR A 26 -15.64 4.43 20.40
C THR A 26 -14.25 3.81 20.47
N ASN A 27 -14.04 2.67 21.15
CA ASN A 27 -12.69 2.07 21.27
C ASN A 27 -12.66 0.57 20.92
N GLY A 28 -13.59 0.11 20.09
CA GLY A 28 -13.65 -1.28 19.63
C GLY A 28 -12.79 -1.54 18.39
N VAL A 29 -12.58 -2.81 18.07
CA VAL A 29 -11.89 -3.28 16.86
C VAL A 29 -12.77 -4.24 16.08
N ILE A 30 -12.98 -3.98 14.79
CA ILE A 30 -13.50 -4.98 13.84
C ILE A 30 -12.34 -5.49 13.01
N GLU A 31 -12.10 -6.79 13.02
CA GLU A 31 -11.18 -7.47 12.11
C GLU A 31 -11.98 -8.35 11.16
N LEU A 32 -11.84 -8.11 9.86
CA LEU A 32 -12.74 -8.65 8.85
C LEU A 32 -11.96 -9.24 7.68
N ALA A 33 -12.24 -10.52 7.39
CA ALA A 33 -11.67 -11.24 6.25
C ALA A 33 -12.55 -11.25 4.99
N GLY A 34 -13.86 -10.97 5.12
CA GLY A 34 -14.81 -10.89 4.00
C GLY A 34 -15.25 -9.46 3.68
N ASN A 35 -16.34 -9.30 2.94
CA ASN A 35 -16.84 -7.98 2.54
C ASN A 35 -17.45 -7.21 3.73
N PHE A 36 -17.37 -5.87 3.69
CA PHE A 36 -17.99 -4.97 4.66
C PHE A 36 -19.16 -4.24 4.01
N TYR A 37 -20.37 -4.46 4.51
CA TYR A 37 -21.58 -3.84 4.01
C TYR A 37 -22.29 -3.10 5.13
N GLN A 38 -22.49 -1.81 4.95
CA GLN A 38 -23.28 -1.02 5.88
C GLN A 38 -24.53 -0.49 5.18
N LYS A 39 -25.68 -1.04 5.59
CA LYS A 39 -26.98 -0.48 5.20
C LYS A 39 -27.27 0.75 6.07
N GLY A 40 -27.67 1.82 5.42
CA GLY A 40 -28.20 3.02 6.04
C GLY A 40 -29.69 2.86 6.28
N VAL A 41 -30.31 3.92 6.78
CA VAL A 41 -31.76 4.06 6.73
C VAL A 41 -32.01 5.30 5.91
N GLU A 42 -32.67 5.17 4.76
CA GLU A 42 -33.06 6.31 3.93
C GLU A 42 -34.15 7.11 4.69
N THR A 43 -33.76 8.05 5.55
CA THR A 43 -34.69 8.98 6.15
C THR A 43 -34.86 10.16 5.19
N THR A 44 -35.92 10.15 4.38
CA THR A 44 -36.27 11.30 3.53
C THR A 44 -36.60 12.49 4.43
N TYR A 45 -35.84 13.58 4.30
CA TYR A 45 -36.08 14.83 5.02
C TYR A 45 -37.30 15.54 4.43
N GLY A 46 -38.50 15.18 4.88
CA GLY A 46 -39.73 15.92 4.63
C GLY A 46 -40.02 16.84 5.82
N TRP A 47 -40.04 18.16 5.62
CA TRP A 47 -40.52 19.16 6.59
C TRP A 47 -42.06 19.09 6.79
N GLY A 48 -42.59 17.88 6.95
CA GLY A 48 -44.01 17.62 7.09
C GLY A 48 -44.26 16.13 7.22
N ASN A 49 -44.68 15.74 8.43
CA ASN A 49 -45.26 14.45 8.81
C ASN A 49 -44.49 13.18 8.44
N TYR A 50 -43.96 12.54 9.50
CA TYR A 50 -43.40 11.20 9.49
C TYR A 50 -44.37 10.18 8.86
N SER A 51 -43.96 9.62 7.74
CA SER A 51 -44.46 8.34 7.24
C SER A 51 -43.24 7.54 6.80
N THR A 52 -42.65 6.76 7.71
CA THR A 52 -41.78 5.67 7.29
C THR A 52 -42.62 4.71 6.46
N LYS A 53 -42.15 4.33 5.27
CA LYS A 53 -42.89 3.47 4.35
C LYS A 53 -43.13 2.06 4.91
N ASP A 54 -42.50 1.72 6.03
CA ASP A 54 -42.86 0.60 6.87
C ASP A 54 -43.04 1.06 8.32
N SER A 55 -44.23 0.86 8.85
CA SER A 55 -44.59 1.12 10.24
C SER A 55 -44.01 0.02 11.12
N VAL A 56 -42.72 0.10 11.44
CA VAL A 56 -42.11 -0.75 12.47
C VAL A 56 -42.60 -0.26 13.83
N LYS A 57 -43.57 -0.99 14.38
CA LYS A 57 -44.02 -0.86 15.78
C LYS A 57 -42.81 -0.81 16.71
N SER A 58 -42.78 0.20 17.58
CA SER A 58 -41.88 0.28 18.72
C SER A 58 -42.08 -0.93 19.63
N VAL A 59 -41.22 -1.93 19.50
CA VAL A 59 -41.10 -3.02 20.47
C VAL A 59 -39.94 -2.66 21.39
N SER A 60 -40.27 -2.22 22.60
CA SER A 60 -39.31 -2.01 23.69
C SER A 60 -38.79 -3.36 24.18
N ASN A 61 -37.74 -3.88 23.54
CA ASN A 61 -36.89 -4.91 24.13
C ASN A 61 -35.48 -4.34 24.23
N ASN A 62 -34.90 -4.40 25.43
CA ASN A 62 -33.65 -3.77 25.89
C ASN A 62 -32.36 -4.29 25.22
N ALA A 63 -32.42 -4.72 23.97
CA ALA A 63 -31.28 -4.74 23.08
C ALA A 63 -31.39 -3.48 22.21
N TYR A 64 -30.70 -2.40 22.60
CA TYR A 64 -30.47 -1.25 21.72
C TYR A 64 -29.72 -1.74 20.48
N SER A 65 -30.49 -2.17 19.49
CA SER A 65 -30.13 -2.42 18.11
C SER A 65 -29.68 -1.10 17.49
N PHE A 66 -29.05 -1.15 16.32
CA PHE A 66 -28.78 -0.02 15.45
C PHE A 66 -30.09 0.71 15.11
N TYR A 67 -30.57 1.57 16.01
CA TYR A 67 -31.79 2.33 15.84
C TYR A 67 -31.43 3.64 15.15
N PRO A 68 -32.12 4.01 14.05
CA PRO A 68 -32.12 5.40 13.61
C PRO A 68 -32.82 6.20 14.70
N THR A 69 -32.07 6.74 15.65
CA THR A 69 -32.67 7.66 16.62
C THR A 69 -33.26 8.84 15.85
N GLU A 70 -34.44 9.27 16.26
CA GLU A 70 -35.30 10.30 15.63
C GLU A 70 -34.62 11.67 15.38
N ASN A 71 -33.36 11.80 15.77
CA ASN A 71 -32.49 12.93 15.52
C ASN A 71 -31.42 12.57 14.45
N ASN A 72 -31.75 12.83 13.19
CA ASN A 72 -30.84 13.48 12.23
C ASN A 72 -29.50 12.81 11.84
N HIS A 73 -29.31 11.50 12.01
CA HIS A 73 -28.06 10.83 11.63
C HIS A 73 -28.17 10.11 10.28
N ILE A 74 -27.71 10.82 9.23
CA ILE A 74 -27.64 10.38 7.83
C ILE A 74 -26.47 9.38 7.62
N SER A 75 -25.61 9.20 8.62
CA SER A 75 -24.41 8.35 8.57
C SER A 75 -24.76 6.87 8.74
N SER A 76 -24.37 6.01 7.80
CA SER A 76 -24.57 4.56 7.96
C SER A 76 -23.54 3.96 8.92
N PHE A 77 -22.30 4.47 8.93
CA PHE A 77 -21.23 4.05 9.85
C PHE A 77 -20.46 5.28 10.35
N TYR A 78 -20.44 5.51 11.66
CA TYR A 78 -19.87 6.71 12.28
C TYR A 78 -19.14 6.42 13.60
N PRO A 79 -18.07 5.62 13.57
CA PRO A 79 -17.20 5.47 14.72
C PRO A 79 -16.55 6.80 15.15
N THR A 80 -16.12 6.80 16.40
CA THR A 80 -15.50 7.92 17.12
C THR A 80 -14.30 7.40 17.92
N GLU A 81 -13.51 8.29 18.54
CA GLU A 81 -12.37 7.95 19.41
C GLU A 81 -11.33 7.02 18.77
N ASN A 82 -11.00 5.87 19.37
CA ASN A 82 -9.95 4.97 18.87
C ASN A 82 -10.48 3.76 18.09
N PHE A 83 -11.74 3.79 17.67
CA PHE A 83 -12.37 2.64 17.02
C PHE A 83 -11.65 2.27 15.72
N LYS A 84 -11.29 1.00 15.56
CA LYS A 84 -10.50 0.50 14.43
C LYS A 84 -11.23 -0.55 13.61
N VAL A 85 -11.13 -0.44 12.29
CA VAL A 85 -11.50 -1.50 11.35
C VAL A 85 -10.25 -2.01 10.64
N ILE A 86 -10.09 -3.33 10.60
CA ILE A 86 -8.98 -4.04 9.95
C ILE A 86 -9.55 -4.91 8.84
N LEU A 87 -9.18 -4.64 7.59
CA LEU A 87 -9.54 -5.45 6.41
C LEU A 87 -8.38 -6.39 6.07
N ASN A 88 -8.50 -7.67 6.39
CA ASN A 88 -7.40 -8.65 6.32
C ASN A 88 -7.74 -9.93 5.55
N GLY A 89 -8.68 -9.84 4.62
CA GLY A 89 -9.00 -10.93 3.70
C GLY A 89 -7.81 -11.34 2.84
N LYS A 90 -7.88 -12.54 2.26
CA LYS A 90 -6.90 -13.05 1.27
C LYS A 90 -7.42 -12.99 -0.17
N SER A 91 -8.69 -12.63 -0.32
CA SER A 91 -9.41 -12.48 -1.58
C SER A 91 -9.94 -11.06 -1.68
N LEU A 92 -10.39 -10.66 -2.87
CA LEU A 92 -11.07 -9.38 -3.07
C LEU A 92 -12.09 -9.10 -1.96
N GLN A 93 -11.91 -8.01 -1.22
CA GLN A 93 -12.87 -7.49 -0.25
C GLN A 93 -13.54 -6.24 -0.79
N ARG A 94 -14.86 -6.22 -0.74
CA ARG A 94 -15.69 -5.06 -1.08
C ARG A 94 -16.15 -4.36 0.18
N VAL A 95 -16.06 -3.04 0.18
CA VAL A 95 -16.56 -2.16 1.23
C VAL A 95 -17.63 -1.27 0.61
N SER A 96 -18.86 -1.31 1.10
CA SER A 96 -19.90 -0.39 0.64
C SER A 96 -20.71 0.20 1.79
N PHE A 97 -21.22 1.39 1.52
CA PHE A 97 -22.11 2.14 2.39
C PHE A 97 -23.33 2.55 1.57
N GLU A 98 -24.50 2.50 2.17
CA GLU A 98 -25.71 3.06 1.56
C GLU A 98 -25.73 4.59 1.62
N SER A 99 -25.15 5.19 2.66
CA SER A 99 -24.95 6.65 2.77
C SER A 99 -23.47 6.96 2.97
N PRO A 100 -22.64 6.81 1.91
CA PRO A 100 -21.20 6.99 1.99
C PRO A 100 -20.77 8.38 2.44
N ASP A 101 -21.36 9.46 1.90
CA ASP A 101 -20.95 10.86 2.16
C ASP A 101 -21.00 11.27 3.63
N SER A 102 -21.90 10.64 4.38
CA SER A 102 -22.09 10.86 5.81
C SER A 102 -21.41 9.77 6.64
N SER A 103 -20.90 8.70 6.03
CA SER A 103 -20.21 7.61 6.70
C SER A 103 -18.70 7.86 6.77
N ARG A 104 -18.06 7.25 7.76
CA ARG A 104 -16.62 7.39 7.96
C ARG A 104 -16.03 6.19 8.68
N PHE A 105 -14.73 5.99 8.51
CA PHE A 105 -13.92 5.26 9.47
C PHE A 105 -13.23 6.24 10.42
N MET A 106 -13.04 5.81 11.66
CA MET A 106 -12.19 6.55 12.59
C MET A 106 -10.74 6.13 12.35
N ASN A 107 -10.42 4.86 12.63
CA ASN A 107 -9.19 4.21 12.24
C ASN A 107 -9.48 3.07 11.26
N LEU A 108 -8.81 3.07 10.10
CA LEU A 108 -8.90 2.01 9.10
C LEU A 108 -7.51 1.46 8.79
N GLU A 109 -7.35 0.15 8.91
CA GLU A 109 -6.14 -0.59 8.60
C GLU A 109 -6.45 -1.60 7.50
N ILE A 110 -5.80 -1.47 6.34
CA ILE A 110 -5.95 -2.43 5.24
C ILE A 110 -4.69 -3.28 5.17
N VAL A 111 -4.87 -4.57 5.43
CA VAL A 111 -3.82 -5.59 5.34
C VAL A 111 -3.97 -6.42 4.07
N ASN A 112 -5.19 -6.48 3.52
CA ASN A 112 -5.49 -7.17 2.27
C ASN A 112 -4.98 -6.36 1.06
N ASP A 113 -4.29 -7.05 0.14
CA ASP A 113 -3.77 -6.49 -1.11
C ASP A 113 -4.86 -6.16 -2.15
N ASP A 114 -6.11 -6.62 -1.95
CA ASP A 114 -7.22 -6.45 -2.89
C ASP A 114 -8.51 -5.98 -2.19
N VAL A 115 -8.64 -4.65 -2.01
CA VAL A 115 -9.85 -4.01 -1.45
C VAL A 115 -10.44 -3.00 -2.43
N ILE A 116 -11.76 -3.09 -2.63
CA ILE A 116 -12.55 -2.16 -3.43
C ILE A 116 -13.58 -1.45 -2.55
N PHE A 117 -13.66 -0.13 -2.67
CA PHE A 117 -14.76 0.65 -2.12
C PHE A 117 -15.82 0.81 -3.21
N ASP A 118 -16.94 0.13 -3.03
CA ASP A 118 -18.07 0.07 -3.95
C ASP A 118 -19.05 1.18 -3.55
N LEU A 119 -18.79 2.39 -4.04
CA LEU A 119 -19.53 3.61 -3.72
C LEU A 119 -20.18 4.17 -4.98
N ASP A 120 -21.33 4.84 -4.83
CA ASP A 120 -21.95 5.54 -5.96
C ASP A 120 -21.07 6.69 -6.48
N ALA A 121 -21.30 7.11 -7.73
CA ALA A 121 -20.55 8.18 -8.36
C ALA A 121 -20.61 9.51 -7.59
N GLY A 122 -19.45 10.12 -7.39
CA GLY A 122 -19.30 11.36 -6.64
C GLY A 122 -19.43 11.22 -5.13
N LYS A 123 -19.68 10.00 -4.62
CA LYS A 123 -19.76 9.72 -3.20
C LYS A 123 -18.41 9.43 -2.57
N LYS A 124 -18.25 9.79 -1.29
CA LYS A 124 -16.99 9.67 -0.55
C LYS A 124 -17.23 9.08 0.83
N VAL A 125 -16.33 8.22 1.32
CA VAL A 125 -16.27 7.84 2.73
C VAL A 125 -15.05 8.48 3.37
N SER A 126 -15.19 9.09 4.55
CA SER A 126 -14.07 9.78 5.21
C SER A 126 -13.26 8.83 6.11
N VAL A 127 -11.97 9.11 6.32
CA VAL A 127 -11.14 8.45 7.35
C VAL A 127 -10.48 9.54 8.21
N ILE A 128 -10.78 9.59 9.51
CA ILE A 128 -10.48 10.77 10.33
C ILE A 128 -9.03 10.86 10.79
N ASP A 129 -8.38 9.75 11.14
CA ASP A 129 -7.01 9.82 11.69
C ASP A 129 -5.92 10.00 10.61
N GLY A 130 -6.16 10.90 9.64
CA GLY A 130 -5.12 11.49 8.78
C GLY A 130 -5.25 11.33 7.26
N LEU A 131 -6.41 10.92 6.71
CA LEU A 131 -6.52 10.53 5.29
C LEU A 131 -7.78 11.06 4.59
N TYR A 132 -7.58 11.97 3.64
CA TYR A 132 -8.54 12.22 2.55
C TYR A 132 -8.32 11.19 1.43
N LEU A 133 -9.41 10.59 0.92
CA LEU A 133 -9.38 9.83 -0.33
C LEU A 133 -9.19 10.83 -1.50
N ASP A 134 -8.04 10.76 -2.17
CA ASP A 134 -7.63 11.63 -3.29
C ASP A 134 -8.48 11.36 -4.55
N GLU A 135 -8.99 12.42 -5.19
CA GLU A 135 -9.81 12.42 -6.42
C GLU A 135 -9.05 11.93 -7.68
N SER A 136 -7.73 11.79 -7.64
CA SER A 136 -6.94 11.45 -8.83
C SER A 136 -6.85 9.95 -9.18
N LEU A 137 -7.57 9.07 -8.47
CA LEU A 137 -7.54 7.60 -8.65
C LEU A 137 -8.84 7.00 -9.25
N TYR A 138 -9.79 7.83 -9.69
CA TYR A 138 -11.05 7.38 -10.28
C TYR A 138 -10.87 6.94 -11.75
N ASN A 139 -11.09 5.66 -12.04
CA ASN A 139 -11.41 5.21 -13.40
C ASN A 139 -12.91 4.90 -13.47
N SER A 140 -13.67 5.80 -14.08
CA SER A 140 -15.07 5.54 -14.46
C SER A 140 -15.11 4.73 -15.75
N THR A 141 -15.87 3.63 -15.79
CA THR A 141 -16.21 2.95 -17.05
C THR A 141 -17.71 2.72 -17.08
N TYR A 142 -18.37 3.15 -18.15
CA TYR A 142 -19.78 2.87 -18.39
C TYR A 142 -19.93 1.40 -18.82
N LYS A 143 -20.75 0.64 -18.09
CA LYS A 143 -21.29 -0.64 -18.57
C LYS A 143 -22.77 -0.71 -18.18
N ASP A 144 -23.62 -1.00 -19.16
CA ASP A 144 -25.03 -1.35 -18.96
C ASP A 144 -25.91 -0.31 -18.23
N ASN A 145 -25.73 0.99 -18.51
CA ASN A 145 -26.51 2.10 -17.92
C ASN A 145 -26.45 2.21 -16.38
N GLU A 146 -25.56 1.48 -15.71
CA GLU A 146 -25.22 1.66 -14.29
C GLU A 146 -23.89 2.38 -14.13
N PHE A 147 -23.87 3.41 -13.29
CA PHE A 147 -22.69 4.24 -13.03
C PHE A 147 -21.88 3.62 -11.88
N ILE A 148 -21.08 2.59 -12.17
CA ILE A 148 -20.25 1.93 -11.16
C ILE A 148 -18.94 2.71 -10.98
N THR A 149 -18.70 3.22 -9.79
CA THR A 149 -17.46 3.93 -9.46
C THR A 149 -16.50 2.99 -8.77
N TYR A 150 -15.49 2.53 -9.51
CA TYR A 150 -14.42 1.71 -8.93
C TYR A 150 -13.44 2.60 -8.17
N GLY A 151 -13.71 2.85 -6.90
CA GLY A 151 -12.69 3.30 -5.96
C GLY A 151 -11.76 2.12 -5.65
N ARG A 152 -10.75 1.86 -6.50
CA ARG A 152 -9.66 0.96 -6.10
C ARG A 152 -8.86 1.67 -5.03
N TYR A 153 -8.89 1.11 -3.82
CA TYR A 153 -7.93 1.46 -2.79
C TYR A 153 -6.57 0.92 -3.22
N ARG A 154 -5.85 1.67 -4.05
CA ARG A 154 -4.43 1.37 -4.26
C ARG A 154 -3.72 1.98 -3.06
N ASP A 155 -3.28 1.11 -2.15
CA ASP A 155 -2.31 1.37 -1.09
C ASP A 155 -2.16 2.84 -0.75
N ILE A 156 -2.74 3.27 0.37
CA ILE A 156 -2.23 4.47 1.02
C ILE A 156 -0.74 4.25 1.18
N HIS A 157 -0.01 5.10 0.47
CA HIS A 157 1.41 4.98 0.25
C HIS A 157 2.07 4.98 1.62
N LYS A 158 2.47 3.81 2.12
CA LYS A 158 3.31 3.77 3.32
C LYS A 158 4.54 4.58 2.96
N THR A 159 4.65 5.78 3.53
CA THR A 159 5.87 6.60 3.51
C THR A 159 6.96 5.98 4.39
N TYR A 160 6.68 4.81 4.95
CA TYR A 160 7.48 4.06 5.90
C TYR A 160 7.88 2.74 5.26
N MET A 161 9.18 2.48 5.21
CA MET A 161 9.73 1.20 4.79
C MET A 161 10.48 0.59 5.98
N PRO A 162 9.86 -0.36 6.72
CA PRO A 162 10.54 -1.04 7.80
C PRO A 162 11.57 -2.01 7.23
N LEU A 163 12.81 -1.91 7.71
CA LEU A 163 13.92 -2.77 7.34
C LEU A 163 14.57 -3.30 8.61
N THR A 164 14.91 -4.59 8.59
CA THR A 164 15.60 -5.23 9.71
C THR A 164 17.11 -5.16 9.54
N ARG A 165 17.88 -5.62 10.52
CA ARG A 165 19.34 -5.77 10.37
C ARG A 165 19.72 -6.59 9.13
N GLY A 166 20.68 -6.10 8.36
CA GLY A 166 21.29 -6.79 7.21
C GLY A 166 21.46 -5.90 5.98
N LEU A 167 21.96 -6.52 4.91
CA LEU A 167 22.08 -5.86 3.61
C LEU A 167 20.78 -6.03 2.83
N HIS A 168 20.15 -4.91 2.46
CA HIS A 168 18.93 -4.88 1.69
C HIS A 168 19.18 -4.30 0.31
N LEU A 169 18.56 -4.92 -0.69
CA LEU A 169 18.42 -4.33 -2.02
C LEU A 169 17.02 -3.73 -2.11
N ILE A 170 16.92 -2.42 -2.00
CA ILE A 170 15.65 -1.68 -2.05
C ILE A 170 15.66 -0.75 -3.26
N ALA A 171 14.50 -0.21 -3.63
CA ALA A 171 14.44 0.82 -4.65
C ALA A 171 13.59 1.99 -4.21
N LEU A 172 13.89 3.13 -4.80
CA LEU A 172 13.16 4.35 -4.51
C LEU A 172 11.74 4.35 -5.10
N PRO A 173 10.83 5.12 -4.48
CA PRO A 173 9.57 5.50 -5.10
C PRO A 173 9.79 6.05 -6.52
N ILE A 174 9.17 5.41 -7.52
CA ILE A 174 9.41 5.65 -8.96
C ILE A 174 8.93 7.03 -9.49
N LYS A 175 8.41 7.96 -8.68
CA LYS A 175 8.01 9.31 -9.19
C LYS A 175 8.75 10.50 -8.59
N ALA A 176 9.81 10.31 -7.82
CA ALA A 176 10.63 11.44 -7.42
C ALA A 176 12.09 11.06 -7.24
N SER A 177 12.96 11.83 -7.88
CA SER A 177 14.38 11.84 -7.55
C SER A 177 14.58 12.46 -6.18
N LEU A 178 15.59 11.97 -5.45
CA LEU A 178 16.05 12.52 -4.18
C LEU A 178 17.34 13.28 -4.41
N ASP A 179 17.35 14.55 -4.00
CA ASP A 179 18.60 15.31 -3.92
C ASP A 179 19.44 14.90 -2.71
N GLU A 180 20.67 15.41 -2.64
CA GLU A 180 21.63 15.11 -1.57
C GLU A 180 21.08 15.41 -0.16
N ASN A 181 20.31 16.48 0.01
CA ASN A 181 19.75 16.85 1.32
C ASN A 181 18.65 15.86 1.73
N GLN A 182 17.85 15.41 0.78
CA GLN A 182 16.80 14.42 1.00
C GLN A 182 17.38 13.04 1.30
N ILE A 183 18.43 12.64 0.59
CA ILE A 183 19.21 11.42 0.88
C ILE A 183 19.73 11.48 2.31
N LYS A 184 20.42 12.57 2.68
CA LYS A 184 20.91 12.76 4.06
C LYS A 184 19.80 12.66 5.08
N THR A 185 18.63 13.23 4.81
CA THR A 185 17.49 13.22 5.72
C THR A 185 16.92 11.81 5.89
N ILE A 186 16.63 11.12 4.78
CA ILE A 186 16.00 9.79 4.77
C ILE A 186 16.92 8.74 5.39
N PHE A 187 18.22 8.80 5.09
CA PHE A 187 19.21 7.82 5.53
C PHE A 187 20.06 8.32 6.72
N SER A 188 19.53 9.27 7.50
CA SER A 188 20.23 9.83 8.68
C SER A 188 20.27 8.90 9.90
N ASP A 189 19.46 7.83 9.92
CA ASP A 189 19.37 6.93 11.06
C ASP A 189 20.73 6.29 11.38
N VAL A 190 21.07 6.26 12.67
CA VAL A 190 22.35 5.74 13.17
C VAL A 190 22.54 4.24 12.91
N ASN A 191 21.45 3.51 12.72
CA ASN A 191 21.47 2.10 12.39
C ASN A 191 21.70 1.83 10.89
N ILE A 192 21.79 2.87 10.05
CA ILE A 192 22.15 2.73 8.63
C ILE A 192 23.66 2.89 8.50
N SER A 193 24.37 1.80 8.19
CA SER A 193 25.82 1.84 7.98
C SER A 193 26.16 2.64 6.74
N TYR A 194 25.50 2.31 5.63
CA TYR A 194 25.71 2.94 4.34
C TYR A 194 24.62 2.65 3.32
N VAL A 195 24.57 3.51 2.30
CA VAL A 195 23.77 3.36 1.08
C VAL A 195 24.72 3.33 -0.11
N LEU A 196 24.49 2.42 -1.06
CA LEU A 196 25.24 2.33 -2.32
C LEU A 196 24.31 2.29 -3.52
N LYS A 197 24.65 3.07 -4.55
CA LYS A 197 24.05 3.01 -5.89
C LYS A 197 25.17 2.70 -6.89
N TYR A 198 24.87 1.88 -7.90
CA TYR A 198 25.76 1.74 -9.04
C TYR A 198 25.33 2.72 -10.13
N ASP A 199 26.25 3.59 -10.54
CA ASP A 199 26.08 4.50 -11.67
C ASP A 199 26.53 3.77 -12.94
N PHE A 200 25.56 3.38 -13.76
CA PHE A 200 25.82 2.63 -14.98
C PHE A 200 26.46 3.48 -16.08
N ASP A 201 26.07 4.76 -16.16
CA ASP A 201 26.59 5.67 -17.18
C ASP A 201 28.09 5.91 -16.99
N ASN A 202 28.53 6.00 -15.74
CA ASN A 202 29.94 6.19 -15.39
C ASN A 202 30.66 4.90 -14.97
N SER A 203 29.96 3.76 -14.94
CA SER A 203 30.48 2.44 -14.53
C SER A 203 31.20 2.45 -13.17
N GLN A 204 30.58 3.09 -12.17
CA GLN A 204 31.19 3.29 -10.86
C GLN A 204 30.18 3.24 -9.71
N TRP A 205 30.66 2.97 -8.50
CA TRP A 205 29.83 3.00 -7.30
C TRP A 205 29.76 4.43 -6.73
N GLN A 206 28.55 4.81 -6.33
CA GLN A 206 28.26 5.99 -5.53
C GLN A 206 27.77 5.55 -4.15
N GLY A 207 28.14 6.27 -3.10
CA GLY A 207 27.87 5.90 -1.72
C GLY A 207 27.55 7.08 -0.81
N PHE A 208 26.72 6.79 0.20
CA PHE A 208 26.42 7.68 1.30
C PHE A 208 26.55 6.93 2.64
N SER A 209 27.10 7.60 3.65
CA SER A 209 27.10 7.10 5.03
C SER A 209 27.10 8.28 6.00
N ASN A 210 26.33 8.18 7.07
CA ASN A 210 26.36 9.15 8.17
C ASN A 210 27.56 8.95 9.10
N SER A 211 28.28 7.81 8.98
CA SER A 211 29.49 7.53 9.74
C SER A 211 30.72 8.08 9.02
N SER A 212 31.43 9.02 9.64
CA SER A 212 32.67 9.58 9.09
C SER A 212 33.76 8.52 8.85
N VAL A 213 33.75 7.44 9.64
CA VAL A 213 34.67 6.31 9.47
C VAL A 213 34.32 5.49 8.23
N VAL A 214 33.05 5.20 8.00
CA VAL A 214 32.59 4.43 6.82
C VAL A 214 32.72 5.28 5.56
N SER A 215 32.33 6.55 5.62
CA SER A 215 32.50 7.52 4.53
C SER A 215 33.97 7.61 4.08
N LYS A 216 34.93 7.67 5.03
CA LYS A 216 36.35 7.62 4.70
C LYS A 216 36.75 6.32 3.98
N LYS A 217 36.29 5.17 4.47
CA LYS A 217 36.55 3.87 3.82
C LYS A 217 36.00 3.81 2.40
N MET A 218 34.83 4.41 2.15
CA MET A 218 34.26 4.53 0.81
C MET A 218 35.14 5.37 -0.11
N THR A 219 35.61 6.53 0.36
CA THR A 219 36.55 7.38 -0.40
C THR A 219 37.86 6.65 -0.69
N ASP A 220 38.43 5.95 0.29
CA ASP A 220 39.65 5.15 0.11
C ASP A 220 39.43 4.02 -0.92
N ALA A 221 38.21 3.48 -1.00
CA ALA A 221 37.78 2.50 -1.99
C ALA A 221 37.36 3.10 -3.36
N LYS A 222 37.53 4.41 -3.55
CA LYS A 222 37.12 5.16 -4.76
C LYS A 222 35.62 5.07 -5.06
N VAL A 223 34.79 4.94 -4.03
CA VAL A 223 33.34 5.10 -4.15
C VAL A 223 33.04 6.60 -4.12
N GLU A 224 32.38 7.10 -5.16
CA GLU A 224 32.01 8.51 -5.26
C GLU A 224 30.89 8.86 -4.28
N THR A 225 30.71 10.15 -4.01
CA THR A 225 29.60 10.60 -3.15
C THR A 225 28.28 10.47 -3.88
N LEU A 226 27.30 9.84 -3.22
CA LEU A 226 25.93 9.77 -3.71
C LEU A 226 25.22 11.10 -3.49
N THR A 227 25.02 11.86 -4.57
CA THR A 227 24.41 13.20 -4.55
C THR A 227 22.98 13.26 -5.09
N ASN A 228 22.57 12.23 -5.84
CA ASN A 228 21.23 12.11 -6.39
C ASN A 228 20.82 10.63 -6.45
N LEU A 229 19.55 10.38 -6.25
CA LEU A 229 18.93 9.09 -6.54
C LEU A 229 17.69 9.35 -7.38
N ASP A 230 17.66 8.82 -8.59
CA ASP A 230 16.54 8.98 -9.49
C ASP A 230 15.39 8.03 -9.18
N ALA A 231 14.21 8.42 -9.65
CA ALA A 231 13.02 7.61 -9.56
C ALA A 231 13.25 6.21 -10.14
N GLY A 232 13.07 5.18 -9.31
CA GLY A 232 13.21 3.78 -9.71
C GLY A 232 14.63 3.21 -9.58
N ASP A 233 15.62 4.04 -9.22
CA ASP A 233 16.95 3.55 -8.85
C ASP A 233 16.82 2.54 -7.71
N GLY A 234 17.45 1.38 -7.89
CA GLY A 234 17.72 0.53 -6.75
C GLY A 234 19.05 0.87 -6.09
N ILE A 235 19.08 0.61 -4.79
CA ILE A 235 20.17 0.91 -3.89
C ILE A 235 20.38 -0.28 -2.95
N PHE A 236 21.64 -0.48 -2.56
CA PHE A 236 21.95 -1.33 -1.42
C PHE A 236 21.95 -0.48 -0.16
N VAL A 237 21.29 -0.95 0.89
CA VAL A 237 21.28 -0.32 2.21
C VAL A 237 21.74 -1.35 3.22
N ASP A 238 22.87 -1.09 3.87
CA ASP A 238 23.36 -1.92 4.97
C ASP A 238 22.87 -1.36 6.30
N ILE A 239 22.31 -2.25 7.12
CA ILE A 239 21.56 -1.90 8.31
C ILE A 239 22.10 -2.68 9.51
N GLU A 240 22.53 -1.99 10.55
CA GLU A 240 23.09 -2.54 11.79
C GLU A 240 22.02 -2.90 12.84
N GLY A 241 20.83 -2.29 12.77
CA GLY A 241 19.69 -2.53 13.65
C GLY A 241 18.36 -2.14 12.98
N ASP A 242 17.20 -2.45 13.55
CA ASP A 242 15.93 -2.19 12.86
C ASP A 242 15.70 -0.68 12.60
N VAL A 243 15.27 -0.36 11.37
CA VAL A 243 15.07 1.01 10.88
C VAL A 243 13.72 1.12 10.19
N GLU A 244 13.08 2.27 10.30
CA GLU A 244 11.93 2.65 9.50
C GLU A 244 12.27 3.86 8.63
N LEU A 245 12.51 3.65 7.33
CA LEU A 245 12.84 4.75 6.41
C LEU A 245 11.60 5.61 6.17
N LYS A 246 11.74 6.94 6.34
CA LYS A 246 10.64 7.91 6.20
C LYS A 246 10.83 8.77 4.96
N PHE A 247 9.98 8.58 3.96
CA PHE A 247 10.00 9.38 2.74
C PHE A 247 9.11 10.64 2.89
N PRO A 248 9.60 11.85 2.52
CA PRO A 248 8.83 13.08 2.63
C PRO A 248 7.50 13.02 1.87
N ARG A 249 6.43 13.55 2.46
CA ARG A 249 5.08 13.57 1.85
C ARG A 249 4.89 14.70 0.84
N ASP A 250 5.65 15.78 0.98
CA ASP A 250 5.18 17.12 0.57
C ASP A 250 5.40 17.52 -0.90
N ASN A 251 6.01 16.69 -1.76
CA ASN A 251 6.31 17.11 -3.15
C ASN A 251 5.76 16.17 -4.25
N GLY A 252 4.64 15.50 -4.03
CA GLY A 252 4.07 14.64 -5.08
C GLY A 252 4.85 13.35 -5.31
N TYR A 253 5.50 12.84 -4.25
CA TYR A 253 6.02 11.47 -4.12
C TYR A 253 4.88 10.45 -4.24
N LYS A 254 4.32 10.32 -5.44
CA LYS A 254 3.39 9.24 -5.80
C LYS A 254 4.26 8.03 -6.12
N PHE A 255 3.95 6.86 -5.59
CA PHE A 255 4.62 5.66 -6.08
C PHE A 255 4.14 5.43 -7.52
N ALA A 256 5.02 5.08 -8.46
CA ALA A 256 4.53 4.80 -9.80
C ALA A 256 3.65 3.55 -9.75
N ASP A 257 2.58 3.59 -10.53
CA ASP A 257 1.63 2.49 -10.60
C ASP A 257 2.21 1.23 -11.23
N LYS A 258 3.34 1.36 -11.92
CA LYS A 258 4.08 0.30 -12.59
C LYS A 258 5.57 0.61 -12.60
N VAL A 259 6.39 -0.43 -12.55
CA VAL A 259 7.80 -0.36 -12.94
C VAL A 259 7.84 -0.06 -14.44
N ASN A 260 8.46 1.05 -14.84
CA ASN A 260 8.62 1.37 -16.24
C ASN A 260 9.82 0.59 -16.79
N ILE A 261 9.55 -0.35 -17.69
CA ILE A 261 10.57 -1.18 -18.35
C ILE A 261 10.64 -0.93 -19.86
N GLU A 262 9.82 -0.03 -20.40
CA GLU A 262 9.69 0.18 -21.86
C GLU A 262 10.90 0.93 -22.44
N SER A 263 11.68 1.61 -21.60
CA SER A 263 12.80 2.47 -22.02
C SER A 263 14.17 2.00 -21.49
N LEU A 264 14.28 0.74 -21.05
CA LEU A 264 15.57 0.22 -20.58
C LEU A 264 16.49 -0.03 -21.78
N ALA A 265 17.71 0.52 -21.72
CA ALA A 265 18.75 0.21 -22.69
C ALA A 265 19.26 -1.24 -22.55
N SER A 266 20.02 -1.74 -23.51
CA SER A 266 20.72 -3.02 -23.36
C SER A 266 21.69 -2.96 -22.17
N GLY A 267 21.75 -4.04 -21.39
CA GLY A 267 22.62 -4.17 -20.22
C GLY A 267 21.88 -4.48 -18.92
N TRP A 268 22.61 -4.35 -17.82
CA TRP A 268 22.08 -4.55 -16.47
C TRP A 268 21.44 -3.28 -15.94
N HIS A 269 20.28 -3.44 -15.31
CA HIS A 269 19.54 -2.38 -14.63
C HIS A 269 19.16 -2.87 -13.25
N LEU A 270 19.31 -2.01 -12.26
CA LEU A 270 18.81 -2.27 -10.92
C LEU A 270 17.51 -1.51 -10.73
N LEU A 271 16.40 -2.25 -10.68
CA LEU A 271 15.06 -1.71 -10.51
C LEU A 271 14.54 -2.05 -9.11
N GLY A 272 13.42 -1.45 -8.74
CA GLY A 272 12.59 -2.08 -7.73
C GLY A 272 11.21 -1.47 -7.63
N THR A 273 10.50 -1.94 -6.61
CA THR A 273 9.09 -1.68 -6.45
C THR A 273 8.72 -1.61 -4.98
N ASN A 274 7.79 -0.73 -4.66
CA ASN A 274 7.14 -0.66 -3.36
C ASN A 274 5.73 -1.30 -3.38
N ARG A 275 5.28 -1.77 -4.54
CA ARG A 275 4.02 -2.48 -4.72
C ARG A 275 4.29 -3.90 -5.22
N LEU A 276 3.27 -4.74 -5.12
CA LEU A 276 3.32 -6.07 -5.70
C LEU A 276 3.56 -6.01 -7.21
N VAL A 277 4.70 -6.53 -7.65
CA VAL A 277 5.06 -6.75 -9.05
C VAL A 277 5.28 -8.24 -9.27
N LYS A 278 4.64 -8.77 -10.29
CA LYS A 278 4.85 -10.14 -10.76
C LYS A 278 6.03 -10.17 -11.72
N LEU A 279 7.17 -10.65 -11.26
CA LEU A 279 8.43 -10.70 -12.02
C LEU A 279 8.34 -11.60 -13.26
N ASP A 280 7.58 -12.70 -13.17
CA ASP A 280 7.26 -13.55 -14.31
C ASP A 280 6.44 -12.80 -15.36
N LYS A 281 5.53 -11.92 -14.93
CA LYS A 281 4.81 -11.04 -15.85
C LYS A 281 5.74 -10.03 -16.52
N LEU A 282 6.67 -9.42 -15.79
CA LEU A 282 7.67 -8.51 -16.40
C LEU A 282 8.46 -9.20 -17.52
N LEU A 283 8.92 -10.43 -17.28
CA LEU A 283 9.62 -11.26 -18.27
C LEU A 283 8.76 -11.62 -19.49
N ASN A 284 7.46 -11.78 -19.30
CA ASN A 284 6.53 -12.12 -20.38
C ASN A 284 6.08 -10.88 -21.17
N ASP A 285 5.95 -9.74 -20.50
CA ASP A 285 5.49 -8.48 -21.10
C ASP A 285 6.61 -7.77 -21.89
N ASN A 286 7.89 -8.08 -21.64
CA ASN A 286 9.03 -7.53 -22.37
C ASN A 286 10.04 -8.62 -22.76
N SER A 287 10.07 -8.96 -24.05
CA SER A 287 10.94 -10.01 -24.62
C SER A 287 12.44 -9.68 -24.57
N GLU A 288 12.80 -8.40 -24.39
CA GLU A 288 14.20 -7.98 -24.28
C GLU A 288 14.77 -8.32 -22.90
N ILE A 289 13.92 -8.44 -21.88
CA ILE A 289 14.37 -8.89 -20.55
C ILE A 289 14.69 -10.38 -20.63
N LYS A 290 15.97 -10.74 -20.51
CA LYS A 290 16.40 -12.14 -20.52
C LYS A 290 16.49 -12.75 -19.13
N LEU A 291 16.77 -11.93 -18.13
CA LEU A 291 17.12 -12.41 -16.80
C LEU A 291 16.77 -11.37 -15.74
N ILE A 292 16.15 -11.83 -14.66
CA ILE A 292 15.90 -11.05 -13.45
C ILE A 292 16.64 -11.73 -12.30
N TRP A 293 17.42 -10.98 -11.54
CA TRP A 293 18.08 -11.42 -10.31
C TRP A 293 17.43 -10.78 -9.11
N ARG A 294 17.20 -11.57 -8.06
CA ARG A 294 16.60 -11.10 -6.82
C ARG A 294 17.47 -11.53 -5.65
N TYR A 295 17.65 -10.62 -4.69
CA TYR A 295 18.27 -10.92 -3.42
C TYR A 295 17.22 -10.86 -2.31
N LYS A 296 17.01 -11.96 -1.61
CA LYS A 296 16.03 -12.07 -0.52
C LYS A 296 16.50 -13.10 0.50
N ASP A 297 16.30 -12.83 1.79
CA ASP A 297 16.67 -13.73 2.89
C ASP A 297 18.13 -14.21 2.80
N SER A 298 19.02 -13.25 2.49
CA SER A 298 20.47 -13.47 2.29
C SER A 298 20.83 -14.41 1.14
N LYS A 299 19.92 -14.66 0.18
CA LYS A 299 20.13 -15.57 -0.94
C LYS A 299 19.83 -14.90 -2.27
N TRP A 300 20.66 -15.20 -3.27
CA TRP A 300 20.38 -14.86 -4.65
C TRP A 300 19.49 -15.93 -5.29
N SER A 301 18.49 -15.49 -6.02
CA SER A 301 17.71 -16.31 -6.93
C SER A 301 17.53 -15.59 -8.26
N PHE A 302 17.16 -16.33 -9.30
CA PHE A 302 16.95 -15.76 -10.63
C PHE A 302 15.61 -16.17 -11.25
N LEU A 303 15.11 -15.36 -12.18
CA LEU A 303 14.03 -15.71 -13.10
C LEU A 303 14.49 -15.43 -14.53
N SER A 304 14.13 -16.32 -15.45
CA SER A 304 14.40 -16.13 -16.88
C SER A 304 13.32 -16.85 -17.68
N ASN A 305 13.07 -16.41 -18.91
CA ASN A 305 12.30 -17.18 -19.88
C ASN A 305 13.20 -17.97 -20.84
N ASP A 306 14.50 -17.67 -20.87
CA ASP A 306 15.49 -18.30 -21.73
C ASP A 306 15.94 -19.66 -21.17
N SER A 307 15.80 -20.71 -21.98
CA SER A 307 16.17 -22.09 -21.58
C SER A 307 17.67 -22.28 -21.39
N GLU A 308 18.50 -21.60 -22.17
CA GLU A 308 19.96 -21.70 -22.07
C GLU A 308 20.44 -21.04 -20.78
N ILE A 309 19.91 -19.86 -20.45
CA ILE A 309 20.18 -19.18 -19.17
C ILE A 309 19.73 -20.06 -18.00
N LYS A 310 18.52 -20.64 -18.05
CA LYS A 310 18.05 -21.54 -16.98
C LYS A 310 19.02 -22.70 -16.74
N GLU A 311 19.50 -23.33 -17.80
CA GLU A 311 20.41 -24.48 -17.68
C GLU A 311 21.81 -24.08 -17.24
N GLU A 312 22.31 -22.94 -17.69
CA GLU A 312 23.57 -22.37 -17.18
C GLU A 312 23.51 -22.13 -15.66
N TYR A 313 22.46 -21.47 -15.19
CA TYR A 313 22.34 -21.11 -13.78
C TYR A 313 22.04 -22.31 -12.88
N ARG A 314 21.28 -23.29 -13.38
CA ARG A 314 21.12 -24.60 -12.72
C ARG A 314 22.47 -25.29 -12.51
N ARG A 315 23.35 -25.30 -13.53
CA ARG A 315 24.71 -25.87 -13.41
C ARG A 315 25.60 -25.14 -12.40
N ARG A 316 25.32 -23.87 -12.11
CA ARG A 316 26.00 -23.05 -11.10
C ARG A 316 25.38 -23.14 -9.71
N GLU A 317 24.39 -24.01 -9.53
CA GLU A 317 23.66 -24.19 -8.26
C GLU A 317 22.96 -22.89 -7.77
N ILE A 318 22.65 -21.96 -8.68
CA ILE A 318 21.88 -20.77 -8.36
C ILE A 318 20.40 -21.13 -8.49
N PRO A 319 19.58 -21.00 -7.42
CA PRO A 319 18.19 -21.40 -7.47
C PRO A 319 17.35 -20.47 -8.34
N GLN A 320 16.45 -21.04 -9.13
CA GLN A 320 15.39 -20.27 -9.78
C GLN A 320 14.38 -19.83 -8.71
N SER A 321 13.92 -18.58 -8.76
CA SER A 321 12.97 -18.05 -7.78
C SER A 321 11.60 -18.71 -7.94
N GLU A 322 11.10 -19.34 -6.89
CA GLU A 322 9.71 -19.82 -6.80
C GLU A 322 8.75 -18.65 -6.48
N ASP A 323 9.25 -17.64 -5.77
CA ASP A 323 8.51 -16.42 -5.45
C ASP A 323 8.71 -15.40 -6.57
N THR A 324 7.68 -15.25 -7.42
CA THR A 324 7.65 -14.26 -8.50
C THR A 324 7.08 -12.92 -8.05
N ASN A 325 6.67 -12.78 -6.79
CA ASN A 325 6.11 -11.56 -6.24
C ASN A 325 7.21 -10.70 -5.59
N ALA A 326 7.48 -9.55 -6.17
CA ALA A 326 8.34 -8.51 -5.61
C ALA A 326 7.47 -7.40 -5.02
N THR A 327 7.58 -7.15 -3.72
CA THR A 327 6.94 -6.03 -3.02
C THR A 327 7.97 -5.44 -2.07
N ASN A 328 8.13 -4.12 -2.07
CA ASN A 328 9.14 -3.41 -1.26
C ASN A 328 10.55 -4.00 -1.43
N SER A 329 10.92 -4.36 -2.66
CA SER A 329 12.17 -5.05 -2.96
C SER A 329 12.77 -4.56 -4.27
N GLY A 330 14.09 -4.46 -4.31
CA GLY A 330 14.85 -4.28 -5.54
C GLY A 330 15.18 -5.62 -6.21
N PHE A 331 15.39 -5.56 -7.52
CA PHE A 331 15.80 -6.68 -8.36
C PHE A 331 16.58 -6.17 -9.57
N TRP A 332 17.57 -6.95 -9.97
CA TRP A 332 18.36 -6.69 -11.15
C TRP A 332 17.66 -7.24 -12.37
N VAL A 333 17.72 -6.53 -13.49
CA VAL A 333 17.13 -6.90 -14.77
C VAL A 333 18.21 -6.79 -15.82
N TYR A 334 18.41 -7.86 -16.59
CA TYR A 334 19.28 -7.85 -17.76
C TYR A 334 18.43 -7.77 -19.03
N VAL A 335 18.66 -6.71 -19.79
CA VAL A 335 18.00 -6.40 -21.07
C VAL A 335 19.00 -6.64 -22.19
N ASN A 336 18.58 -7.34 -23.24
CA ASN A 336 19.45 -7.63 -24.39
C ASN A 336 19.63 -6.43 -25.31
#